data_AF-A0AA38KEX8-F1
#
_entry.id   AF-A0AA38KEX8-F1
#
_cell.length_a   1.000
_cell.length_b   1.000
_cell.length_c   1.000
_cell.angle_alpha   90.00
_cell.angle_beta   90.00
_cell.angle_gamma   90.00
#
_symmetry.space_group_name_H-M   'P 1'
#
loop_
_entity.id
_entity.type
_entity.pdbx_description
1 polymer ?
#
loop_
_entity_poly.entity_id
_entity_poly.type
_entity_poly.pdbx_seq_one_letter_code
_entity_poly.pdbx_strand_id
1 'polypeptide(L)'
;MIPDIPPNCPPARPDLKAFRPPKSQSKIAYFVWRLHMWIEGTFSLAMLEPWEKLLLLVIFLTTFTLLVTGIVRYLPHHISVMKGRAVYYLWGSESGESPVLQWLGKNAGSGGKSGIALGEL
;
A
#
# COMPACT_ATOMS: atom_id res chain seq x y z
N MET A 1 53.44 -16.92 -33.02
CA MET A 1 52.59 -18.10 -33.22
C MET A 1 51.38 -17.91 -32.31
N ILE A 2 50.21 -17.58 -32.87
CA ILE A 2 48.99 -17.37 -32.07
C ILE A 2 48.40 -18.76 -31.80
N PRO A 3 48.15 -19.15 -30.54
CA PRO A 3 47.54 -20.44 -30.23
C PRO A 3 46.11 -20.51 -30.80
N ASP A 4 45.79 -21.61 -31.45
CA ASP A 4 44.47 -21.90 -31.99
C ASP A 4 43.44 -21.95 -30.85
N ILE A 5 42.32 -21.24 -31.03
CA ILE A 5 41.24 -21.22 -30.03
C ILE A 5 40.51 -22.58 -30.09
N PRO A 6 40.34 -23.29 -28.96
CA PRO A 6 39.64 -24.57 -28.96
C PRO A 6 38.19 -24.40 -29.45
N PRO A 7 37.67 -25.33 -30.27
CA PRO A 7 36.35 -25.21 -30.90
C PRO A 7 35.18 -25.25 -29.91
N ASN A 8 35.41 -25.67 -28.66
CA ASN A 8 34.39 -25.71 -27.62
C ASN A 8 34.95 -25.12 -26.32
N CYS A 9 34.65 -23.86 -26.05
CA CYS A 9 34.92 -23.24 -24.76
C CYS A 9 33.83 -23.65 -23.77
N PRO A 10 34.18 -24.09 -22.54
CA PRO A 10 33.19 -24.28 -21.49
C PRO A 10 32.46 -22.95 -21.22
N PRO A 11 31.16 -22.99 -20.90
CA PRO A 11 30.42 -21.77 -20.60
C PRO A 11 31.08 -21.05 -19.41
N ALA A 12 31.16 -19.73 -19.51
CA ALA A 12 31.67 -18.90 -18.42
C ALA A 12 30.87 -19.16 -17.14
N ARG A 13 31.56 -19.57 -16.08
CA ARG A 13 31.03 -19.56 -14.70
C ARG A 13 31.42 -18.20 -14.10
N PRO A 14 30.55 -17.51 -13.35
CA PRO A 14 29.19 -17.88 -12.92
C PRO A 14 28.10 -17.72 -13.99
N ASP A 15 27.04 -18.52 -13.91
CA ASP A 15 25.91 -18.45 -14.86
C ASP A 15 25.06 -17.20 -14.60
N LEU A 16 25.27 -16.16 -15.40
CA LEU A 16 24.59 -14.86 -15.29
C LEU A 16 23.13 -14.89 -15.79
N LYS A 17 22.61 -16.05 -16.21
CA LYS A 17 21.23 -16.17 -16.73
C LYS A 17 20.17 -15.69 -15.74
N ALA A 18 20.40 -15.81 -14.44
CA ALA A 18 19.47 -15.37 -13.40
C ALA A 18 19.19 -13.86 -13.42
N PHE A 19 20.18 -13.05 -13.82
CA PHE A 19 20.06 -11.58 -13.85
C PHE A 19 19.57 -11.04 -15.19
N ARG A 20 19.39 -11.90 -16.20
CA ARG A 20 18.94 -11.43 -17.52
C ARG A 20 17.44 -11.14 -17.50
N PRO A 21 16.99 -10.10 -18.23
CA PRO A 21 15.57 -9.85 -18.38
C PRO A 21 14.88 -11.07 -19.05
N PRO A 22 13.64 -11.37 -18.67
CA PRO A 22 12.89 -12.46 -19.30
C PRO A 22 12.72 -12.19 -20.79
N LYS A 23 13.00 -13.18 -21.63
CA LYS A 23 12.82 -13.09 -23.10
C LYS A 23 11.35 -13.16 -23.54
N SER A 24 10.44 -13.41 -22.60
CA SER A 24 9.01 -13.46 -22.84
C SER A 24 8.43 -12.05 -23.03
N GLN A 25 7.50 -11.89 -23.98
CA GLN A 25 6.85 -10.60 -24.30
C GLN A 25 5.86 -10.12 -23.21
N SER A 26 5.66 -10.91 -22.14
CA SER A 26 4.74 -10.56 -21.06
C SER A 26 5.22 -9.37 -20.23
N LYS A 27 4.47 -8.26 -20.25
CA LYS A 27 4.75 -7.03 -19.47
C LYS A 27 4.87 -7.28 -17.97
N ILE A 28 4.08 -8.20 -17.44
CA ILE A 28 4.05 -8.55 -16.00
C ILE A 28 5.38 -9.22 -15.60
N ALA A 29 5.88 -10.14 -16.41
CA ALA A 29 7.16 -10.81 -16.16
C ALA A 29 8.31 -9.79 -16.12
N TYR A 30 8.29 -8.82 -17.01
CA TYR A 30 9.27 -7.72 -17.02
C TYR A 30 9.15 -6.83 -15.78
N PHE A 31 7.93 -6.53 -15.31
CA PHE A 31 7.70 -5.74 -14.10
C PHE A 31 8.19 -6.46 -12.84
N VAL A 32 7.89 -7.76 -12.70
CA VAL A 32 8.37 -8.58 -11.57
C VAL A 32 9.89 -8.69 -11.60
N TRP A 33 10.50 -8.89 -12.77
CA TRP A 33 11.97 -8.88 -12.90
C TRP A 33 12.56 -7.54 -12.48
N ARG A 34 11.95 -6.42 -12.90
CA ARG A 34 12.40 -5.08 -12.51
C ARG A 34 12.29 -4.86 -11.01
N LEU A 35 11.17 -5.26 -10.40
CA LEU A 35 10.96 -5.16 -8.96
C LEU A 35 12.00 -6.02 -8.21
N HIS A 36 12.26 -7.23 -8.71
CA HIS A 36 13.25 -8.13 -8.13
C HIS A 36 14.66 -7.52 -8.18
N MET A 37 15.09 -6.99 -9.33
CA MET A 37 16.38 -6.31 -9.46
C MET A 37 16.49 -5.06 -8.58
N TRP A 38 15.39 -4.30 -8.43
CA TRP A 38 15.35 -3.16 -7.51
C TRP A 38 15.52 -3.61 -6.06
N ILE A 39 14.78 -4.62 -5.62
CA ILE A 39 14.85 -5.15 -4.26
C ILE A 39 16.25 -5.72 -3.97
N GLU A 40 16.81 -6.52 -4.90
CA GLU A 40 18.16 -7.07 -4.77
C GLU A 40 19.23 -5.97 -4.70
N GLY A 41 19.05 -4.90 -5.47
CA GLY A 41 19.99 -3.77 -5.54
C GLY A 41 19.90 -2.80 -4.37
N THR A 42 18.71 -2.40 -3.93
CA THR A 42 18.55 -1.36 -2.89
C THR A 42 18.81 -1.88 -1.49
N PHE A 43 18.52 -3.15 -1.23
CA PHE A 43 18.72 -3.76 0.09
C PHE A 43 20.02 -4.58 0.20
N SER A 44 20.88 -4.52 -0.82
CA SER A 44 22.11 -5.34 -0.91
C SER A 44 21.86 -6.84 -0.67
N LEU A 45 20.65 -7.32 -0.99
CA LEU A 45 20.26 -8.72 -0.76
C LEU A 45 21.04 -9.68 -1.64
N ALA A 46 21.77 -9.18 -2.65
CA ALA A 46 22.65 -10.00 -3.48
C ALA A 46 23.78 -10.68 -2.67
N MET A 47 24.21 -10.08 -1.55
CA MET A 47 25.32 -10.60 -0.74
C MET A 47 24.87 -11.55 0.39
N LEU A 48 23.58 -11.54 0.72
CA LEU A 48 23.04 -12.33 1.81
C LEU A 48 22.80 -13.77 1.37
N GLU A 49 22.93 -14.70 2.30
CA GLU A 49 22.58 -16.10 2.06
C GLU A 49 21.05 -16.25 1.86
N PRO A 50 20.57 -17.26 1.12
CA PRO A 50 19.14 -17.42 0.86
C PRO A 50 18.27 -17.51 2.13
N TRP A 51 18.80 -18.04 3.23
CA TRP A 51 18.09 -18.09 4.50
C TRP A 51 18.02 -16.71 5.20
N GLU A 52 19.06 -15.87 5.06
CA GLU A 52 19.11 -14.53 5.69
C GLU A 52 18.04 -13.63 5.11
N LYS A 53 17.89 -13.69 3.79
CA LYS A 53 16.85 -12.96 3.06
C LYS A 53 15.46 -13.35 3.56
N LEU A 54 15.24 -14.64 3.83
CA LEU A 54 13.96 -15.13 4.36
C LEU A 54 13.69 -14.55 5.75
N LEU A 55 14.68 -14.56 6.66
CA LEU A 55 14.52 -13.98 7.99
C LEU A 55 14.26 -12.48 7.96
N LEU A 56 15.02 -11.72 7.16
CA LEU A 56 14.80 -10.27 7.01
C LEU A 56 13.41 -9.96 6.46
N LEU A 57 12.94 -10.72 5.47
CA LEU A 57 11.61 -10.53 4.91
C LEU A 57 10.53 -10.78 5.97
N VAL A 58 10.67 -11.81 6.80
CA VAL A 58 9.73 -12.10 7.89
C VAL A 58 9.71 -10.96 8.92
N ILE A 59 10.88 -10.48 9.35
CA ILE A 59 10.99 -9.37 10.33
C ILE A 59 10.40 -8.09 9.75
N PHE A 60 10.74 -7.77 8.50
CA PHE A 60 10.22 -6.59 7.81
C PHE A 60 8.70 -6.65 7.69
N LEU A 61 8.15 -7.78 7.25
CA LEU A 61 6.71 -7.97 7.05
C LEU A 61 5.97 -7.94 8.40
N THR A 62 6.54 -8.52 9.45
CA THR A 62 5.98 -8.46 10.81
C THR A 62 5.97 -7.03 11.34
N THR A 63 7.08 -6.29 11.20
CA THR A 63 7.17 -4.90 11.64
C THR A 63 6.23 -4.00 10.85
N PHE A 64 6.17 -4.20 9.53
CA PHE A 64 5.30 -3.44 8.63
C PHE A 64 3.83 -3.70 8.91
N THR A 65 3.43 -4.94 9.15
CA THR A 65 2.03 -5.26 9.52
C THR A 65 1.65 -4.69 10.88
N LEU A 66 2.54 -4.75 11.88
CA LEU A 66 2.33 -4.05 13.15
C LEU A 66 2.21 -2.53 12.94
N LEU A 67 3.08 -1.94 12.13
CA LEU A 67 3.06 -0.51 11.84
C LEU A 67 1.76 -0.10 11.15
N VAL A 68 1.35 -0.82 10.11
CA VAL A 68 0.09 -0.57 9.39
C VAL A 68 -1.10 -0.75 10.31
N THR A 69 -1.13 -1.80 11.13
CA THR A 69 -2.20 -2.03 12.12
C THR A 69 -2.24 -0.90 13.15
N GLY A 70 -1.07 -0.47 13.63
CA GLY A 70 -0.91 0.68 14.50
C GLY A 70 -1.46 1.95 13.86
N ILE A 71 -1.06 2.27 12.64
CA ILE A 71 -1.55 3.42 11.87
C ILE A 71 -3.07 3.34 11.69
N VAL A 72 -3.60 2.24 11.17
CA VAL A 72 -5.04 2.11 10.88
C VAL A 72 -5.89 2.20 12.15
N ARG A 73 -5.39 1.69 13.29
CA ARG A 73 -6.16 1.68 14.55
C ARG A 73 -5.96 2.94 15.39
N TYR A 74 -4.76 3.51 15.40
CA TYR A 74 -4.39 4.67 16.20
C TYR A 74 -4.74 5.98 15.50
N LEU A 75 -4.45 6.10 14.21
CA LEU A 75 -4.58 7.34 13.46
C LEU A 75 -6.03 7.88 13.37
N PRO A 76 -7.09 7.09 13.13
CA PRO A 76 -8.47 7.64 13.13
C PRO A 76 -8.90 8.14 14.51
N HIS A 77 -8.44 7.48 15.59
CA HIS A 77 -8.71 7.94 16.95
C HIS A 77 -8.08 9.32 17.20
N HIS A 78 -6.81 9.50 16.82
CA HIS A 78 -6.11 10.79 16.97
C HIS A 78 -6.66 11.90 16.08
N ILE A 79 -7.06 11.59 14.84
CA ILE A 79 -7.65 12.58 13.92
C ILE A 79 -8.97 13.12 14.47
N SER A 80 -9.79 12.30 15.14
CA SER A 80 -11.06 12.75 15.71
C SER A 80 -10.88 13.82 16.79
N VAL A 81 -9.90 13.64 17.68
CA VAL A 81 -9.58 14.59 18.76
C VAL A 81 -8.92 15.86 18.21
N MET A 82 -7.99 15.71 17.27
CA MET A 82 -7.33 16.85 16.63
C MET A 82 -8.30 17.70 15.80
N LYS A 83 -9.28 17.07 15.13
CA LYS A 83 -10.33 17.78 14.38
C LYS A 83 -11.15 18.68 15.30
N GLY A 84 -11.57 18.19 16.48
CA GLY A 84 -12.34 19.00 17.44
C GLY A 84 -11.59 20.27 17.87
N ARG A 85 -10.29 20.13 18.17
CA ARG A 85 -9.42 21.28 18.50
C ARG A 85 -9.18 22.20 17.30
N ALA A 86 -8.94 21.66 16.12
CA ALA A 86 -8.72 22.45 14.91
C ALA A 86 -9.96 23.29 14.55
N VAL A 87 -11.15 22.73 14.68
CA VAL A 87 -12.42 23.45 14.47
C VAL A 87 -12.60 24.55 15.51
N TYR A 88 -12.28 24.29 16.79
CA TYR A 88 -12.34 25.30 17.83
C TYR A 88 -11.42 26.49 17.53
N TYR A 89 -10.17 26.23 17.10
CA TYR A 89 -9.23 27.30 16.78
C TYR A 89 -9.52 28.01 15.46
N LEU A 90 -10.09 27.34 14.45
CA LEU A 90 -10.46 27.98 13.18
C LEU A 90 -11.76 28.78 13.26
N TRP A 91 -12.77 28.26 13.97
CA TRP A 91 -14.14 28.79 13.90
C TRP A 91 -14.56 29.55 15.16
N GLY A 92 -13.83 29.41 16.27
CA GLY A 92 -14.03 30.21 17.48
C GLY A 92 -15.34 29.95 18.24
N SER A 93 -16.16 28.95 17.86
CA SER A 93 -17.38 28.56 18.57
C SER A 93 -17.42 27.07 18.90
N GLU A 94 -17.83 26.75 20.13
CA GLU A 94 -18.07 25.39 20.64
C GLU A 94 -19.43 24.85 20.18
N SER A 95 -19.77 25.00 18.90
CA SER A 95 -20.98 24.39 18.31
C SER A 95 -20.54 23.15 17.52
N GLY A 96 -20.40 22.05 18.24
CA GLY A 96 -20.02 20.72 17.76
C GLY A 96 -21.03 20.04 16.83
N GLU A 97 -21.92 20.79 16.19
CA GLU A 97 -22.73 20.29 15.09
C GLU A 97 -22.05 20.66 13.77
N SER A 98 -21.48 19.67 13.07
CA SER A 98 -21.13 19.91 11.67
C SER A 98 -22.42 20.33 10.95
N PRO A 99 -22.52 21.56 10.42
CA PRO A 99 -23.75 22.06 9.79
C PRO A 99 -24.18 21.16 8.64
N VAL A 100 -23.22 20.46 8.04
CA VAL A 100 -23.38 19.46 6.99
C VAL A 100 -24.17 18.24 7.46
N LEU A 101 -23.86 17.64 8.63
CA LEU A 101 -24.63 16.50 9.17
C LEU A 101 -26.02 16.93 9.66
N GLN A 102 -26.15 18.11 10.25
CA GLN A 102 -27.43 18.65 10.67
C GLN A 102 -28.32 18.95 9.44
N TRP A 103 -27.75 19.52 8.37
CA TRP A 103 -28.45 19.74 7.10
C TRP A 103 -28.83 18.42 6.41
N LEU A 104 -27.94 17.42 6.42
CA LEU A 104 -28.24 16.08 5.88
C LEU A 104 -29.36 15.39 6.65
N GLY A 105 -29.33 15.41 7.99
CA GLY A 105 -30.36 14.83 8.85
C GLY A 105 -31.71 15.57 8.72
N LYS A 106 -31.68 16.89 8.55
CA LYS A 106 -32.88 17.73 8.36
C LYS A 106 -33.57 17.46 7.02
N ASN A 107 -32.82 17.17 5.95
CA ASN A 107 -33.39 16.83 4.65
C ASN A 107 -33.86 15.37 4.55
N ALA A 108 -33.24 14.44 5.28
CA ALA A 108 -33.67 13.04 5.32
C ALA A 108 -35.01 12.84 6.07
N GLY A 109 -35.34 13.72 7.03
CA GLY A 109 -36.56 13.62 7.84
C GLY A 109 -37.82 14.25 7.26
N SER A 110 -37.75 15.04 6.18
CA SER A 110 -38.92 15.77 5.64
C SER A 110 -39.66 15.07 4.49
N GLY A 111 -39.16 13.94 3.98
CA GLY A 111 -39.75 13.22 2.84
C GLY A 111 -40.84 12.19 3.16
N GLY A 112 -41.27 12.06 4.42
CA GLY A 112 -42.02 10.88 4.89
C GLY A 112 -43.41 11.11 5.48
N LYS A 113 -44.08 12.25 5.26
CA LYS A 113 -45.46 12.48 5.75
C LYS A 113 -46.29 13.34 4.78
N SER A 114 -46.63 12.82 3.61
CA SER A 114 -47.78 13.29 2.84
C SER A 114 -48.41 12.12 2.11
N GLY A 115 -49.40 11.48 2.73
CA GLY A 115 -50.16 10.44 2.07
C GLY A 115 -50.98 9.63 3.05
N ILE A 116 -52.30 9.75 2.90
CA ILE A 116 -53.34 8.86 3.40
C ILE A 116 -53.89 9.18 4.79
N ALA A 117 -54.89 10.06 4.79
CA ALA A 117 -56.12 9.89 5.56
C ALA A 117 -57.27 10.50 4.71
N LEU A 118 -57.67 9.75 3.68
CA LEU A 118 -58.96 9.92 3.01
C LEU A 118 -59.92 8.90 3.62
N GLY A 119 -61.09 9.37 4.06
CA GLY A 119 -62.28 8.55 4.26
C GLY A 119 -62.65 8.27 5.71
N GLU A 120 -63.27 9.24 6.38
CA GLU A 120 -64.26 8.96 7.41
C GLU A 120 -65.56 9.66 6.97
N LEU A 121 -66.58 8.82 6.79
CA LEU A 121 -68.01 8.97 6.46
C LEU A 121 -68.65 10.37 6.50
#